data_AF-A0A512BNY2-F1
#
_entry.id   AF-A0A512BNY2-F1
#
_cell.length_a   1.000
_cell.length_b   1.000
_cell.length_c   1.000
_cell.angle_alpha   90.00
_cell.angle_beta   90.00
_cell.angle_gamma   90.00
#
_symmetry.space_group_name_H-M   'P 1'
#
loop_
_entity.id
_entity.type
_entity.pdbx_description
1 polymer ?
#
loop_
_entity_poly.entity_id
_entity_poly.type
_entity_poly.pdbx_seq_one_letter_code
_entity_poly.pdbx_strand_id
1 'polypeptide(L)'
;MTDRMGEIRACDTRQGDILAGRAIPSADELLRLMPFFENNIREDVLEWVKSEIGRLERLDTPERRAVLPFQELLNDLEGSSVFGAKLAQSIDMLMLALPEDDHEGKLRCSVYAAALGQRASMITLACNAATALAASAEMSPEPTLIDLTLAWAALGWLAALATDDAFVPLSDHTRPERLESSVETALWHGRAIVRFLSGEEPPKMLLRQSYRDNSTKHCDAAERKQWLIRQAGGVLEEDLVADWLGVSLPELRRYTEAGDLIAVDMDGRTVYPAFQLKNPTTILDMRKILSAMPIRASWMRLEWFLTPDSVMDGDTPWEALRAGRRDAVLDCARSHGAE
;
A
#
# COMPACT_ATOMS: atom_id res chain seq x y z
N MET A 1 -14.62 -9.12 29.89
CA MET A 1 -13.67 -9.92 29.09
C MET A 1 -14.27 -10.46 27.81
N THR A 2 -15.57 -10.76 27.74
CA THR A 2 -16.27 -11.23 26.53
C THR A 2 -16.47 -10.15 25.45
N ASP A 3 -16.52 -8.86 25.83
CA ASP A 3 -16.74 -7.73 24.93
C ASP A 3 -15.50 -7.39 24.07
N ARG A 4 -14.34 -7.31 24.73
CA ARG A 4 -13.04 -6.97 24.12
C ARG A 4 -12.58 -7.98 23.05
N MET A 5 -12.91 -9.27 23.20
CA MET A 5 -12.61 -10.28 22.17
C MET A 5 -13.55 -10.19 20.96
N GLY A 6 -14.77 -9.68 21.14
CA GLY A 6 -15.70 -9.41 20.04
C GLY A 6 -15.24 -8.21 19.21
N GLU A 7 -14.80 -7.15 19.88
CA GLU A 7 -14.24 -5.94 19.25
C GLU A 7 -12.96 -6.24 18.45
N ILE A 8 -12.05 -7.05 19.01
CA ILE A 8 -10.81 -7.46 18.30
C ILE A 8 -11.16 -8.24 17.02
N ARG A 9 -12.04 -9.25 17.10
CA ARG A 9 -12.44 -10.03 15.91
C ARG A 9 -13.17 -9.18 14.86
N ALA A 10 -13.99 -8.21 15.28
CA ALA A 10 -14.67 -7.30 14.36
C ALA A 10 -13.68 -6.34 13.69
N CYS A 11 -12.68 -5.85 14.43
CA CYS A 11 -11.59 -5.03 13.91
C CYS A 11 -10.76 -5.81 12.86
N ASP A 12 -10.37 -7.05 13.18
CA ASP A 12 -9.63 -7.93 12.26
C ASP A 12 -10.43 -8.24 10.99
N THR A 13 -11.75 -8.42 11.12
CA THR A 13 -12.65 -8.66 9.98
C THR A 13 -12.77 -7.41 9.09
N ARG A 14 -12.95 -6.23 9.70
CA ARG A 14 -13.03 -4.95 8.96
C ARG A 14 -11.72 -4.64 8.24
N GLN A 15 -10.59 -4.78 8.93
CA GLN A 15 -9.27 -4.61 8.33
C GLN A 15 -9.09 -5.59 7.17
N GLY A 16 -9.43 -6.88 7.38
CA GLY A 16 -9.40 -7.88 6.31
C GLY A 16 -10.30 -7.55 5.11
N ASP A 17 -11.47 -6.94 5.33
CA ASP A 17 -12.37 -6.51 4.25
C ASP A 17 -11.85 -5.30 3.48
N ILE A 18 -11.29 -4.30 4.17
CA ILE A 18 -10.63 -3.15 3.53
C ILE A 18 -9.45 -3.64 2.72
N LEU A 19 -8.62 -4.49 3.32
CA LEU A 19 -7.46 -5.03 2.67
C LEU A 19 -7.86 -5.78 1.39
N ALA A 20 -8.91 -6.59 1.47
CA ALA A 20 -9.46 -7.33 0.34
C ALA A 20 -10.19 -6.49 -0.73
N GLY A 21 -10.30 -5.16 -0.56
CA GLY A 21 -11.08 -4.29 -1.44
C GLY A 21 -12.59 -4.55 -1.37
N ARG A 22 -13.09 -5.14 -0.27
CA ARG A 22 -14.53 -5.39 -0.04
C ARG A 22 -15.20 -4.27 0.75
N ALA A 23 -14.42 -3.44 1.43
CA ALA A 23 -14.91 -2.32 2.22
C ALA A 23 -14.14 -1.05 1.89
N ILE A 24 -14.87 0.06 1.83
CA ILE A 24 -14.28 1.39 1.71
C ILE A 24 -13.65 1.78 3.07
N PRO A 25 -12.38 2.20 3.11
CA PRO A 25 -11.74 2.66 4.33
C PRO A 25 -12.36 4.00 4.79
N SER A 26 -12.34 4.24 6.09
CA SER A 26 -12.64 5.56 6.67
C SER A 26 -11.46 6.52 6.46
N ALA A 27 -11.69 7.82 6.64
CA ALA A 27 -10.62 8.81 6.55
C ALA A 27 -9.49 8.56 7.58
N ASP A 28 -9.85 8.08 8.78
CA ASP A 28 -8.90 7.75 9.84
C ASP A 28 -8.11 6.46 9.55
N GLU A 29 -8.75 5.46 8.92
CA GLU A 29 -8.04 4.27 8.44
C GLU A 29 -7.03 4.63 7.34
N LEU A 30 -7.43 5.51 6.43
CA LEU A 30 -6.53 6.05 5.41
C LEU A 30 -5.39 6.89 6.00
N LEU A 31 -5.66 7.69 7.05
CA LEU A 31 -4.63 8.42 7.78
C LEU A 31 -3.57 7.47 8.36
N ARG A 32 -4.00 6.28 8.80
CA ARG A 32 -3.14 5.18 9.28
C ARG A 32 -2.48 4.38 8.15
N LEU A 33 -2.50 4.90 6.92
CA LEU A 33 -1.93 4.32 5.72
C LEU A 33 -2.56 2.97 5.31
N MET A 34 -3.82 2.73 5.68
CA MET A 34 -4.59 1.65 5.05
C MET A 34 -4.72 1.91 3.54
N PRO A 35 -4.73 0.86 2.71
CA PRO A 35 -4.85 1.03 1.27
C PRO A 35 -6.20 1.66 0.91
N PHE A 36 -6.20 2.41 -0.18
CA PHE A 36 -7.43 2.83 -0.86
C PHE A 36 -8.28 1.61 -1.25
N PHE A 37 -9.58 1.82 -1.40
CA PHE A 37 -10.51 0.86 -1.97
C PHE A 37 -9.97 0.31 -3.30
N GLU A 38 -9.96 -1.03 -3.42
CA GLU A 38 -9.34 -1.77 -4.52
C GLU A 38 -7.88 -1.38 -4.84
N ASN A 39 -7.19 -0.79 -3.88
CA ASN A 39 -5.87 -0.18 -4.03
C ASN A 39 -5.80 0.83 -5.19
N ASN A 40 -6.90 1.55 -5.42
CA ASN A 40 -6.99 2.54 -6.48
C ASN A 40 -7.61 3.82 -5.94
N ILE A 41 -6.82 4.88 -5.86
CA ILE A 41 -7.28 6.19 -5.41
C ILE A 41 -8.49 6.68 -6.20
N ARG A 42 -8.57 6.39 -7.50
CA ARG A 42 -9.71 6.80 -8.33
C ARG A 42 -10.98 6.06 -7.94
N GLU A 43 -10.90 4.75 -7.71
CA GLU A 43 -12.07 3.95 -7.31
C GLU A 43 -12.52 4.33 -5.90
N ASP A 44 -11.58 4.58 -4.98
CA ASP A 44 -11.89 5.07 -3.63
C ASP A 44 -12.58 6.44 -3.64
N VAL A 45 -12.07 7.39 -4.44
CA VAL A 45 -12.72 8.69 -4.64
C VAL A 45 -14.11 8.52 -5.24
N LEU A 46 -14.25 7.67 -6.26
CA LEU A 46 -15.54 7.43 -6.93
C LEU A 46 -16.59 6.90 -5.96
N GLU A 47 -16.26 5.83 -5.23
CA GLU A 47 -17.18 5.21 -4.28
C GLU A 47 -17.48 6.12 -3.08
N TRP A 48 -16.48 6.86 -2.59
CA TRP A 48 -16.70 7.86 -1.56
C TRP A 48 -17.65 8.96 -2.03
N VAL A 49 -17.39 9.58 -3.20
CA VAL A 49 -18.21 10.67 -3.75
C VAL A 49 -19.67 10.24 -3.93
N LYS A 50 -19.93 9.02 -4.44
CA LYS A 50 -21.30 8.49 -4.55
C LYS A 50 -22.02 8.44 -3.20
N SER A 51 -21.34 7.93 -2.18
CA SER A 51 -21.88 7.84 -0.82
C SER A 51 -22.09 9.23 -0.20
N GLU A 52 -21.15 10.13 -0.43
CA GLU A 52 -21.10 11.48 0.11
C GLU A 52 -22.23 12.36 -0.44
N ILE A 53 -22.54 12.27 -1.74
CA ILE A 53 -23.71 12.93 -2.35
C ILE A 53 -24.98 12.53 -1.61
N GLY A 54 -25.20 11.22 -1.42
CA GLY A 54 -26.37 10.72 -0.73
C GLY A 54 -26.44 11.15 0.75
N ARG A 55 -25.31 11.43 1.40
CA ARG A 55 -25.27 12.04 2.75
C ARG A 55 -25.63 13.51 2.70
N LEU A 56 -24.97 14.29 1.84
CA LEU A 56 -25.15 15.74 1.73
C LEU A 56 -26.58 16.13 1.29
N GLU A 57 -27.23 15.33 0.45
CA GLU A 57 -28.63 15.54 0.05
C GLU A 57 -29.62 15.47 1.22
N ARG A 58 -29.26 14.75 2.29
CA ARG A 58 -30.08 14.63 3.51
C ARG A 58 -29.90 15.79 4.47
N LEU A 59 -28.93 16.67 4.25
CA LEU A 59 -28.65 17.84 5.09
C LEU A 59 -29.57 19.03 4.75
N ASP A 60 -29.48 20.09 5.56
CA ASP A 60 -30.25 21.31 5.37
C ASP A 60 -29.76 22.15 4.17
N THR A 61 -30.63 23.05 3.71
CA THR A 61 -30.48 23.80 2.44
C THR A 61 -29.14 24.54 2.22
N PRO A 62 -28.47 25.17 3.21
CA PRO A 62 -27.17 25.81 2.96
C PRO A 62 -26.04 24.81 2.68
N GLU A 63 -26.07 23.64 3.32
CA GLU A 63 -25.06 22.57 3.19
C GLU A 63 -25.26 21.75 1.91
N ARG A 64 -26.49 21.68 1.38
CA ARG A 64 -26.76 21.08 0.06
C ARG A 64 -26.01 21.74 -1.09
N ARG A 65 -25.48 22.96 -0.94
CA ARG A 65 -24.63 23.59 -1.96
C ARG A 65 -23.34 22.80 -2.18
N ALA A 66 -22.87 22.06 -1.18
CA ALA A 66 -21.73 21.17 -1.29
C ALA A 66 -21.96 20.05 -2.30
N VAL A 67 -23.22 19.66 -2.58
CA VAL A 67 -23.54 18.57 -3.51
C VAL A 67 -23.05 18.85 -4.94
N LEU A 68 -23.06 20.12 -5.37
CA LEU A 68 -22.74 20.47 -6.76
C LEU A 68 -21.30 20.08 -7.17
N PRO A 69 -20.24 20.50 -6.44
CA PRO A 69 -18.87 20.03 -6.73
C PRO A 69 -18.71 18.51 -6.72
N PHE A 70 -19.44 17.80 -5.84
CA PHE A 70 -19.40 16.34 -5.79
C PHE A 70 -20.05 15.70 -7.01
N GLN A 71 -21.20 16.23 -7.48
CA GLN A 71 -21.85 15.76 -8.70
C GLN A 71 -21.01 16.02 -9.95
N GLU A 72 -20.35 17.19 -10.02
CA GLU A 72 -19.42 17.52 -11.11
C GLU A 72 -18.27 16.51 -11.16
N LEU A 73 -17.61 16.24 -10.03
CA LEU A 73 -16.54 15.25 -9.98
C LEU A 73 -17.03 13.83 -10.30
N LEU A 74 -18.21 13.44 -9.83
CA LEU A 74 -18.78 12.11 -10.13
C LEU A 74 -18.92 11.91 -11.64
N ASN A 75 -19.49 12.89 -12.35
CA ASN A 75 -19.65 12.84 -13.80
C ASN A 75 -18.30 12.74 -14.52
N ASP A 76 -17.31 13.51 -14.09
CA ASP A 76 -15.96 13.49 -14.67
C ASP A 76 -15.24 12.15 -14.45
N LEU A 77 -15.43 11.55 -13.27
CA LEU A 77 -14.91 10.23 -12.93
C LEU A 77 -15.57 9.17 -13.78
N GLU A 78 -16.90 9.09 -13.85
CA GLU A 78 -17.61 8.12 -14.70
C GLU A 78 -17.23 8.24 -16.18
N GLY A 79 -17.02 9.47 -16.66
CA GLY A 79 -16.51 9.76 -18.00
C GLY A 79 -15.02 9.43 -18.23
N SER A 80 -14.31 8.94 -17.20
CA SER A 80 -12.86 8.61 -17.24
C SER A 80 -11.97 9.78 -17.68
N SER A 81 -12.39 11.02 -17.39
CA SER A 81 -11.77 12.24 -17.93
C SER A 81 -10.81 12.96 -16.95
N VAL A 82 -10.79 12.52 -15.69
CA VAL A 82 -10.08 13.17 -14.58
C VAL A 82 -9.09 12.21 -13.90
N PHE A 83 -7.84 12.64 -13.80
CA PHE A 83 -6.74 11.90 -13.17
C PHE A 83 -5.59 12.86 -12.79
N GLY A 84 -4.68 12.41 -11.93
CA GLY A 84 -3.48 13.16 -11.55
C GLY A 84 -3.78 14.57 -11.06
N ALA A 85 -3.14 15.59 -11.66
CA ALA A 85 -3.29 16.98 -11.28
C ALA A 85 -4.72 17.53 -11.41
N LYS A 86 -5.50 17.06 -12.41
CA LYS A 86 -6.91 17.46 -12.54
C LYS A 86 -7.75 16.91 -11.39
N LEU A 87 -7.50 15.65 -11.02
CA LEU A 87 -8.16 15.04 -9.87
C LEU A 87 -7.81 15.80 -8.59
N ALA A 88 -6.53 16.15 -8.39
CA ALA A 88 -6.09 16.92 -7.24
C ALA A 88 -6.81 18.27 -7.14
N GLN A 89 -6.96 18.98 -8.26
CA GLN A 89 -7.72 20.24 -8.31
C GLN A 89 -9.20 20.05 -7.96
N SER A 90 -9.85 19.00 -8.45
CA SER A 90 -11.23 18.69 -8.09
C SER A 90 -11.37 18.37 -6.60
N ILE A 91 -10.41 17.64 -6.02
CA ILE A 91 -10.37 17.38 -4.56
C ILE A 91 -10.24 18.68 -3.76
N ASP A 92 -9.44 19.64 -4.21
CA ASP A 92 -9.33 20.96 -3.55
C ASP A 92 -10.68 21.69 -3.57
N MET A 93 -11.42 21.60 -4.67
CA MET A 93 -12.77 22.16 -4.77
C MET A 93 -13.75 21.47 -3.81
N LEU A 94 -13.67 20.14 -3.66
CA LEU A 94 -14.47 19.41 -2.68
C LEU A 94 -14.15 19.85 -1.25
N MET A 95 -12.86 19.97 -0.92
CA MET A 95 -12.38 20.40 0.40
C MET A 95 -12.96 21.77 0.80
N LEU A 96 -13.05 22.70 -0.16
CA LEU A 96 -13.63 24.03 0.06
C LEU A 96 -15.16 24.02 0.14
N ALA A 97 -15.81 23.03 -0.49
CA ALA A 97 -17.26 22.92 -0.53
C ALA A 97 -17.85 22.25 0.72
N LEU A 98 -17.07 21.40 1.38
CA LEU A 98 -17.49 20.68 2.59
C LEU A 98 -17.78 21.63 3.76
N PRO A 99 -18.78 21.30 4.63
CA PRO A 99 -19.06 22.06 5.85
C PRO A 99 -17.84 22.26 6.74
N GLU A 100 -17.83 23.32 7.57
CA GLU A 100 -16.66 23.65 8.38
C GLU A 100 -16.28 22.54 9.38
N ASP A 101 -17.31 21.94 9.96
CA ASP A 101 -17.29 20.87 10.98
C ASP A 101 -17.17 19.46 10.38
N ASP A 102 -17.12 19.32 9.05
CA ASP A 102 -16.93 18.03 8.39
C ASP A 102 -15.47 17.59 8.41
N HIS A 103 -15.00 17.22 9.59
CA HIS A 103 -13.62 16.79 9.81
C HIS A 103 -13.27 15.52 9.03
N GLU A 104 -14.22 14.58 8.89
CA GLU A 104 -13.98 13.31 8.20
C GLU A 104 -13.80 13.52 6.69
N GLY A 105 -14.72 14.23 6.03
CA GLY A 105 -14.61 14.53 4.61
C GLY A 105 -13.36 15.35 4.30
N LYS A 106 -13.03 16.32 5.15
CA LYS A 106 -11.84 17.15 5.00
C LYS A 106 -10.52 16.38 5.20
N LEU A 107 -10.48 15.49 6.17
CA LEU A 107 -9.34 14.58 6.35
C LEU A 107 -9.17 13.70 5.11
N ARG A 108 -10.27 13.16 4.57
CA ARG A 108 -10.24 12.31 3.37
C ARG A 108 -9.75 13.05 2.13
N CYS A 109 -10.23 14.27 1.89
CA CYS A 109 -9.71 15.14 0.82
C CYS A 109 -8.19 15.37 0.99
N SER A 110 -7.73 15.60 2.22
CA SER A 110 -6.30 15.78 2.52
C SER A 110 -5.49 14.50 2.20
N VAL A 111 -6.04 13.32 2.50
CA VAL A 111 -5.43 12.03 2.11
C VAL A 111 -5.24 11.96 0.59
N TYR A 112 -6.30 12.18 -0.19
CA TYR A 112 -6.22 12.09 -1.64
C TYR A 112 -5.25 13.10 -2.23
N ALA A 113 -5.33 14.34 -1.78
CA ALA A 113 -4.43 15.40 -2.24
C ALA A 113 -2.96 15.07 -1.94
N ALA A 114 -2.65 14.54 -0.75
CA ALA A 114 -1.29 14.12 -0.41
C ALA A 114 -0.81 12.94 -1.28
N ALA A 115 -1.67 11.95 -1.51
CA ALA A 115 -1.37 10.82 -2.38
C ALA A 115 -1.13 11.24 -3.84
N LEU A 116 -1.79 12.33 -4.29
CA LEU A 116 -1.59 12.97 -5.59
C LEU A 116 -0.38 13.92 -5.62
N GLY A 117 0.40 13.99 -4.55
CA GLY A 117 1.64 14.76 -4.49
C GLY A 117 1.52 16.18 -3.93
N GLN A 118 0.36 16.57 -3.40
CA GLN A 118 0.21 17.91 -2.82
C GLN A 118 0.93 18.04 -1.47
N ARG A 119 1.93 18.93 -1.42
CA ARG A 119 2.80 19.15 -0.25
C ARG A 119 2.05 19.62 0.99
N ALA A 120 1.15 20.58 0.82
CA ALA A 120 0.38 21.14 1.95
C ALA A 120 -0.41 20.03 2.65
N SER A 121 -1.02 19.14 1.87
CA SER A 121 -1.79 18.02 2.39
C SER A 121 -0.89 16.96 3.05
N MET A 122 0.32 16.68 2.55
CA MET A 122 1.27 15.81 3.25
C MET A 122 1.64 16.37 4.64
N ILE A 123 1.85 17.68 4.76
CA ILE A 123 2.11 18.33 6.06
C ILE A 123 0.88 18.18 6.95
N THR A 124 -0.32 18.46 6.43
CA THR A 124 -1.58 18.31 7.18
C THR A 124 -1.76 16.88 7.70
N LEU A 125 -1.49 15.85 6.89
CA LEU A 125 -1.59 14.46 7.35
C LEU A 125 -0.54 14.12 8.41
N ALA A 126 0.70 14.57 8.23
CA ALA A 126 1.74 14.38 9.23
C ALA A 126 1.34 14.98 10.58
N CYS A 127 0.79 16.20 10.56
CA CYS A 127 0.28 16.87 11.75
C CYS A 127 -0.91 16.14 12.37
N ASN A 128 -1.91 15.73 11.59
CA ASN A 128 -3.07 15.00 12.12
C ASN A 128 -2.66 13.66 12.76
N ALA A 129 -1.77 12.90 12.12
CA ALA A 129 -1.25 11.66 12.68
C ALA A 129 -0.47 11.90 13.99
N ALA A 130 0.37 12.96 14.04
CA ALA A 130 1.08 13.33 15.25
C ALA A 130 0.15 13.79 16.38
N THR A 131 -0.93 14.54 16.06
CA THR A 131 -1.95 14.95 17.03
C THR A 131 -2.67 13.74 17.63
N ALA A 132 -3.11 12.80 16.80
CA ALA A 132 -3.75 11.57 17.27
C ALA A 132 -2.80 10.72 18.15
N LEU A 133 -1.53 10.60 17.73
CA LEU A 133 -0.51 9.88 18.49
C LEU A 133 -0.22 10.53 19.85
N ALA A 134 -0.10 11.86 19.89
CA ALA A 134 0.14 12.60 21.13
C ALA A 134 -1.02 12.42 22.11
N ALA A 135 -2.26 12.48 21.63
CA ALA A 135 -3.45 12.25 22.45
C ALA A 135 -3.48 10.82 23.03
N SER A 136 -3.07 9.81 22.25
CA SER A 136 -2.99 8.42 22.71
C SER A 136 -1.90 8.22 23.77
N ALA A 137 -0.72 8.82 23.58
CA ALA A 137 0.41 8.73 24.50
C ALA A 137 0.12 9.33 25.89
N GLU A 138 -0.80 10.30 25.99
CA GLU A 138 -1.26 10.83 27.28
C GLU A 138 -2.14 9.84 28.04
N MET A 139 -2.81 8.92 27.34
CA MET A 139 -3.75 7.95 27.93
C MET A 139 -3.09 6.64 28.35
N SER A 140 -2.03 6.21 27.65
CA SER A 140 -1.35 4.93 27.90
C SER A 140 0.16 5.05 27.69
N PRO A 141 1.00 4.48 28.59
CA PRO A 141 2.44 4.49 28.44
C PRO A 141 2.97 3.47 27.41
N GLU A 142 2.17 2.45 27.05
CA GLU A 142 2.55 1.44 26.07
C GLU A 142 1.85 1.70 24.73
N PRO A 143 2.60 1.84 23.62
CA PRO A 143 2.02 2.08 22.30
C PRO A 143 1.35 0.83 21.74
N THR A 144 0.15 1.00 21.20
CA THR A 144 -0.60 -0.01 20.46
C THR A 144 -0.15 -0.06 18.99
N LEU A 145 -0.63 -1.07 18.25
CA LEU A 145 -0.42 -1.12 16.80
C LEU A 145 -0.98 0.12 16.08
N ILE A 146 -2.11 0.66 16.57
CA ILE A 146 -2.69 1.90 16.04
C ILE A 146 -1.70 3.07 16.23
N ASP A 147 -1.10 3.17 17.41
CA ASP A 147 -0.12 4.23 17.71
C ASP A 147 1.11 4.12 16.82
N LEU A 148 1.59 2.89 16.57
CA LEU A 148 2.69 2.64 15.64
C LEU A 148 2.32 3.06 14.21
N THR A 149 1.10 2.75 13.74
CA THR A 149 0.66 3.18 12.39
C THR A 149 0.53 4.69 12.26
N LEU A 150 0.11 5.40 13.31
CA LEU A 150 0.09 6.87 13.34
C LEU A 150 1.51 7.44 13.35
N ALA A 151 2.43 6.84 14.08
CA ALA A 151 3.84 7.21 14.03
C ALA A 151 4.44 6.99 12.63
N TRP A 152 4.11 5.87 11.97
CA TRP A 152 4.49 5.61 10.57
C TRP A 152 3.93 6.67 9.65
N ALA A 153 2.65 7.02 9.76
CA ALA A 153 2.04 8.05 8.93
C ALA A 153 2.72 9.41 9.14
N ALA A 154 2.92 9.83 10.38
CA ALA A 154 3.53 11.13 10.70
C ALA A 154 4.93 11.28 10.12
N LEU A 155 5.81 10.30 10.42
CA LEU A 155 7.20 10.33 9.97
C LEU A 155 7.33 10.02 8.48
N GLY A 156 6.44 9.18 7.96
CA GLY A 156 6.36 8.81 6.55
C GLY A 156 6.05 9.99 5.64
N TRP A 157 5.00 10.75 5.94
CA TRP A 157 4.65 11.91 5.14
C TRP A 157 5.73 13.01 5.17
N LEU A 158 6.42 13.17 6.30
CA LEU A 158 7.60 14.04 6.39
C LEU A 158 8.77 13.53 5.54
N ALA A 159 9.01 12.22 5.52
CA ALA A 159 10.02 11.62 4.66
C ALA A 159 9.66 11.76 3.18
N ALA A 160 8.39 11.57 2.81
CA ALA A 160 7.89 11.79 1.46
C ALA A 160 8.14 13.23 1.00
N LEU A 161 7.87 14.23 1.85
CA LEU A 161 8.22 15.63 1.61
C LEU A 161 9.73 15.84 1.45
N ALA A 162 10.55 15.15 2.24
CA ALA A 162 12.00 15.25 2.16
C ALA A 162 12.60 14.64 0.88
N THR A 163 11.83 13.83 0.13
CA THR A 163 12.23 13.36 -1.20
C THR A 163 12.04 14.41 -2.31
N ASP A 164 11.31 15.49 -2.04
CA ASP A 164 11.03 16.55 -3.01
C ASP A 164 12.32 17.31 -3.38
N ASP A 165 12.50 17.63 -4.66
CA ASP A 165 13.64 18.41 -5.16
C ASP A 165 13.67 19.85 -4.67
N ALA A 166 12.52 20.40 -4.31
CA ALA A 166 12.44 21.71 -3.68
C ALA A 166 12.71 21.68 -2.16
N PHE A 167 12.89 20.50 -1.55
CA PHE A 167 13.39 20.40 -0.19
C PHE A 167 14.92 20.32 -0.19
N VAL A 168 15.58 21.30 0.43
CA VAL A 168 17.03 21.34 0.58
C VAL A 168 17.39 21.04 2.05
N PRO A 169 17.98 19.88 2.36
CA PRO A 169 18.45 19.58 3.70
C PRO A 169 19.46 20.63 4.16
N LEU A 170 19.32 21.10 5.41
CA LEU A 170 20.30 22.00 6.03
C LEU A 170 21.52 21.26 6.61
N SER A 171 21.51 19.93 6.54
CA SER A 171 22.59 19.05 6.98
C SER A 171 23.17 18.30 5.79
N ASP A 172 24.37 17.75 5.93
CA ASP A 172 25.05 16.99 4.86
C ASP A 172 24.47 15.58 4.62
N HIS A 173 23.33 15.26 5.23
CA HIS A 173 22.67 13.97 5.06
C HIS A 173 22.02 13.86 3.68
N THR A 174 22.11 12.65 3.11
CA THR A 174 21.45 12.32 1.84
C THR A 174 19.94 12.36 2.00
N ARG A 175 19.24 12.87 0.99
CA ARG A 175 17.79 12.83 0.93
C ARG A 175 17.28 11.38 0.91
N PRO A 176 16.11 11.10 1.51
CA PRO A 176 15.46 9.80 1.38
C PRO A 176 15.16 9.49 -0.09
N GLU A 177 15.20 8.20 -0.45
CA GLU A 177 14.85 7.73 -1.79
C GLU A 177 13.34 7.90 -2.04
N ARG A 178 12.99 8.42 -3.23
CA ARG A 178 11.60 8.49 -3.70
C ARG A 178 11.18 7.15 -4.27
N LEU A 179 10.07 6.59 -3.77
CA LEU A 179 9.45 5.38 -4.31
C LEU A 179 8.41 5.71 -5.40
N GLU A 180 7.68 4.71 -5.91
CA GLU A 180 6.79 4.88 -7.06
C GLU A 180 5.66 5.89 -6.82
N SER A 181 5.22 6.05 -5.56
CA SER A 181 4.23 7.04 -5.17
C SER A 181 4.58 7.69 -3.82
N SER A 182 3.95 8.84 -3.53
CA SER A 182 4.07 9.51 -2.23
C SER A 182 3.55 8.64 -1.08
N VAL A 183 2.49 7.86 -1.31
CA VAL A 183 1.94 6.93 -0.30
C VAL A 183 2.93 5.81 0.00
N GLU A 184 3.49 5.17 -1.03
CA GLU A 184 4.50 4.12 -0.83
C GLU A 184 5.75 4.67 -0.12
N THR A 185 6.18 5.87 -0.52
CA THR A 185 7.31 6.57 0.12
C THR A 185 7.01 6.80 1.60
N ALA A 186 5.82 7.31 1.92
CA ALA A 186 5.42 7.55 3.31
C ALA A 186 5.38 6.25 4.12
N LEU A 187 4.71 5.21 3.60
CA LEU A 187 4.61 3.92 4.27
C LEU A 187 5.98 3.29 4.54
N TRP A 188 6.87 3.29 3.55
CA TRP A 188 8.18 2.68 3.67
C TRP A 188 9.06 3.42 4.69
N HIS A 189 9.23 4.74 4.52
CA HIS A 189 10.13 5.53 5.36
C HIS A 189 9.60 5.65 6.78
N GLY A 190 8.28 5.87 6.93
CA GLY A 190 7.65 5.96 8.24
C GLY A 190 7.87 4.71 9.08
N ARG A 191 7.68 3.54 8.48
CA ARG A 191 7.93 2.25 9.14
C ARG A 191 9.41 2.06 9.47
N ALA A 192 10.30 2.37 8.53
CA ALA A 192 11.74 2.22 8.72
C ALA A 192 12.25 3.09 9.89
N ILE A 193 11.76 4.33 10.00
CA ILE A 193 12.14 5.25 11.07
C ILE A 193 11.61 4.76 12.43
N VAL A 194 10.34 4.37 12.52
CA VAL A 194 9.77 3.89 13.81
C VAL A 194 10.48 2.63 14.30
N ARG A 195 10.79 1.68 13.41
CA ARG A 195 11.56 0.49 13.80
C ARG A 195 12.92 0.85 14.37
N PHE A 196 13.64 1.72 13.67
CA PHE A 196 14.93 2.24 14.14
C PHE A 196 14.82 2.88 15.53
N LEU A 197 13.77 3.68 15.78
CA LEU A 197 13.53 4.31 17.08
C LEU A 197 13.13 3.32 18.18
N SER A 198 12.41 2.26 17.84
CA SER A 198 12.01 1.20 18.77
C SER A 198 13.16 0.24 19.15
N GLY A 199 14.35 0.41 18.56
CA GLY A 199 15.47 -0.51 18.75
C GLY A 199 15.31 -1.85 18.03
N GLU A 200 14.29 -1.98 17.20
CA GLU A 200 14.20 -3.05 16.21
C GLU A 200 15.24 -2.74 15.10
N GLU A 201 15.92 -3.76 14.57
CA GLU A 201 16.75 -3.51 13.38
C GLU A 201 15.83 -2.91 12.29
N PRO A 202 16.17 -1.74 11.71
CA PRO A 202 15.41 -1.21 10.59
C PRO A 202 15.35 -2.30 9.52
N PRO A 203 14.23 -2.44 8.79
CA PRO A 203 14.11 -3.48 7.78
C PRO A 203 15.30 -3.32 6.83
N LYS A 204 16.15 -4.35 6.76
CA LYS A 204 17.28 -4.35 5.85
C LYS A 204 16.68 -4.34 4.44
N MET A 205 16.70 -3.16 3.83
CA MET A 205 16.56 -3.06 2.38
C MET A 205 17.81 -3.75 1.82
N LEU A 206 17.71 -5.01 1.40
CA LEU A 206 18.73 -5.63 0.55
C LEU A 206 18.61 -5.06 -0.86
N LEU A 207 18.83 -3.75 -1.00
CA LEU A 207 18.90 -3.08 -2.30
C LEU A 207 20.30 -2.53 -2.53
N ARG A 208 20.87 -2.94 -3.67
CA ARG A 208 22.04 -2.37 -4.36
C ARG A 208 23.26 -2.06 -3.47
N GLN A 209 23.91 -3.09 -2.94
CA GLN A 209 25.34 -2.95 -2.64
C GLN A 209 26.17 -3.38 -3.85
N SER A 210 26.92 -2.41 -4.36
CA SER A 210 27.95 -2.52 -5.38
C SER A 210 29.00 -3.56 -4.96
N TYR A 211 28.89 -4.79 -5.45
CA TYR A 211 30.02 -5.71 -5.41
C TYR A 211 30.88 -5.51 -6.66
N ARG A 212 31.93 -4.71 -6.47
CA ARG A 212 33.10 -4.69 -7.34
C ARG A 212 33.86 -5.99 -7.07
N ASP A 213 33.97 -6.79 -8.13
CA ASP A 213 35.09 -7.68 -8.48
C ASP A 213 35.70 -8.55 -7.36
N ASN A 214 35.34 -9.84 -7.37
CA ASN A 214 36.34 -10.90 -7.42
C ASN A 214 35.70 -12.24 -7.82
N SER A 215 36.11 -12.72 -9.00
CA SER A 215 36.21 -14.12 -9.48
C SER A 215 35.96 -15.23 -8.44
N THR A 216 35.30 -16.38 -8.68
CA THR A 216 35.01 -17.12 -9.93
C THR A 216 34.05 -18.29 -9.61
N LYS A 217 33.20 -18.68 -10.58
CA LYS A 217 32.77 -20.06 -10.90
C LYS A 217 31.72 -20.79 -10.02
N HIS A 218 30.57 -20.13 -9.78
CA HIS A 218 29.25 -20.79 -9.70
C HIS A 218 28.12 -19.89 -10.28
N CYS A 219 28.45 -19.08 -11.30
CA CYS A 219 27.70 -17.91 -11.76
C CYS A 219 26.59 -18.18 -12.80
N ASP A 220 25.51 -18.87 -12.44
CA ASP A 220 24.28 -18.70 -13.24
C ASP A 220 23.03 -18.73 -12.36
N ALA A 221 22.82 -19.83 -11.63
CA ALA A 221 21.61 -19.99 -10.82
C ALA A 221 21.53 -19.03 -9.61
N ALA A 222 22.63 -18.79 -8.90
CA ALA A 222 22.65 -17.89 -7.74
C ALA A 222 22.48 -16.42 -8.16
N GLU A 223 23.20 -15.99 -9.20
CA GLU A 223 23.06 -14.66 -9.78
C GLU A 223 21.66 -14.42 -10.37
N ARG A 224 21.08 -15.45 -11.01
CA ARG A 224 19.71 -15.42 -11.53
C ARG A 224 18.68 -15.28 -10.41
N LYS A 225 18.77 -16.08 -9.35
CA LYS A 225 17.89 -15.93 -8.15
C LYS A 225 18.01 -14.53 -7.56
N GLN A 226 19.22 -14.00 -7.46
CA GLN A 226 19.46 -12.67 -6.91
C GLN A 226 18.98 -11.56 -7.85
N TRP A 227 19.03 -11.76 -9.16
CA TRP A 227 18.39 -10.89 -10.14
C TRP A 227 16.87 -10.88 -9.98
N LEU A 228 16.23 -12.05 -9.83
CA LEU A 228 14.78 -12.16 -9.60
C LEU A 228 14.34 -11.42 -8.34
N ILE A 229 15.08 -11.56 -7.25
CA ILE A 229 14.80 -10.82 -6.01
C ILE A 229 14.88 -9.31 -6.22
N ARG A 230 15.85 -8.84 -7.00
CA ARG A 230 15.96 -7.40 -7.33
C ARG A 230 14.77 -6.92 -8.14
N GLN A 231 14.31 -7.69 -9.13
CA GLN A 231 13.13 -7.34 -9.93
C GLN A 231 11.83 -7.41 -9.12
N ALA A 232 11.77 -8.28 -8.11
CA ALA A 232 10.67 -8.36 -7.15
C ALA A 232 10.57 -7.16 -6.18
N GLY A 233 11.49 -6.19 -6.25
CA GLY A 233 11.58 -5.09 -5.29
C GLY A 233 12.17 -5.51 -3.93
N GLY A 234 12.89 -6.63 -3.87
CA GLY A 234 13.47 -7.18 -2.64
C GLY A 234 12.60 -8.26 -2.01
N VAL A 235 12.85 -8.51 -0.72
CA VAL A 235 12.16 -9.53 0.08
C VAL A 235 11.77 -9.00 1.46
N LEU A 236 10.78 -9.63 2.06
CA LEU A 236 10.33 -9.42 3.43
C LEU A 236 10.55 -10.70 4.26
N GLU A 237 10.94 -10.55 5.53
CA GLU A 237 11.09 -11.67 6.47
C GLU A 237 9.72 -12.12 7.02
N GLU A 238 9.66 -13.33 7.59
CA GLU A 238 8.41 -14.02 7.92
C GLU A 238 7.54 -13.29 8.96
N ASP A 239 8.17 -12.76 10.01
CA ASP A 239 7.56 -11.90 11.04
C ASP A 239 6.93 -10.65 10.43
N LEU A 240 7.68 -9.99 9.54
CA LEU A 240 7.26 -8.80 8.82
C LEU A 240 6.03 -9.05 7.93
N VAL A 241 5.95 -10.21 7.28
CA VAL A 241 4.79 -10.59 6.47
C VAL A 241 3.58 -10.94 7.33
N ALA A 242 3.80 -11.65 8.44
CA ALA A 242 2.72 -12.03 9.35
C ALA A 242 2.05 -10.78 9.94
N ASP A 243 2.85 -9.82 10.40
CA ASP A 243 2.38 -8.53 10.89
C ASP A 243 1.63 -7.75 9.81
N TRP A 244 2.16 -7.70 8.59
CA TRP A 244 1.55 -6.97 7.46
C TRP A 244 0.17 -7.54 7.11
N LEU A 245 0.03 -8.87 7.17
CA LEU A 245 -1.22 -9.56 6.90
C LEU A 245 -2.20 -9.54 8.08
N GLY A 246 -1.75 -9.13 9.28
CA GLY A 246 -2.53 -9.23 10.50
C GLY A 246 -2.79 -10.68 10.93
N VAL A 247 -1.88 -11.61 10.63
CA VAL A 247 -2.03 -13.04 10.92
C VAL A 247 -0.89 -13.56 11.78
N SER A 248 -1.12 -14.68 12.46
CA SER A 248 -0.05 -15.32 13.23
C SER A 248 1.01 -15.97 12.33
N LEU A 249 2.26 -16.10 12.79
CA LEU A 249 3.32 -16.83 12.07
C LEU A 249 2.90 -18.25 11.63
N PRO A 250 2.24 -19.07 12.48
CA PRO A 250 1.72 -20.37 12.04
C PRO A 250 0.68 -20.26 10.93
N GLU A 251 -0.16 -19.24 10.94
CA GLU A 251 -1.18 -19.02 9.91
C GLU A 251 -0.56 -18.57 8.57
N LEU A 252 0.42 -17.65 8.62
CA LEU A 252 1.23 -17.30 7.45
C LEU A 252 1.86 -18.54 6.81
N ARG A 253 2.47 -19.42 7.62
CA ARG A 253 3.05 -20.67 7.12
C ARG A 253 2.03 -21.56 6.42
N ARG A 254 0.79 -21.62 6.92
CA ARG A 254 -0.29 -22.37 6.25
C ARG A 254 -0.64 -21.78 4.89
N TYR A 255 -0.65 -20.45 4.73
CA TYR A 255 -0.84 -19.83 3.42
C TYR A 255 0.31 -20.18 2.46
N THR A 256 1.55 -20.13 2.95
CA THR A 256 2.72 -20.52 2.17
C THR A 256 2.66 -21.98 1.73
N GLU A 257 2.33 -22.89 2.64
CA GLU A 257 2.19 -24.33 2.36
C GLU A 257 1.03 -24.65 1.40
N ALA A 258 -0.08 -23.91 1.51
CA ALA A 258 -1.19 -23.99 0.57
C ALA A 258 -0.83 -23.45 -0.83
N GLY A 259 0.30 -22.75 -0.95
CA GLY A 259 0.75 -22.10 -2.17
C GLY A 259 0.00 -20.82 -2.48
N ASP A 260 -0.61 -20.18 -1.48
CA ASP A 260 -1.30 -18.89 -1.55
C ASP A 260 -0.31 -17.71 -1.61
N LEU A 261 0.92 -17.93 -1.15
CA LEU A 261 2.03 -16.98 -1.20
C LEU A 261 3.27 -17.66 -1.77
N ILE A 262 4.13 -16.88 -2.40
CA ILE A 262 5.47 -17.29 -2.80
C ILE A 262 6.40 -17.02 -1.63
N ALA A 263 6.91 -18.07 -1.01
CA ALA A 263 8.06 -17.97 -0.12
C ALA A 263 9.25 -18.70 -0.73
N VAL A 264 10.41 -18.05 -0.77
CA VAL A 264 11.64 -18.61 -1.32
C VAL A 264 12.67 -18.79 -0.22
N ASP A 265 13.48 -19.83 -0.34
CA ASP A 265 14.66 -20.01 0.51
C ASP A 265 15.83 -19.17 -0.04
N MET A 266 16.34 -18.26 0.80
CA MET A 266 17.55 -17.49 0.58
C MET A 266 18.50 -17.70 1.75
N ASP A 267 19.68 -18.27 1.49
CA ASP A 267 20.73 -18.51 2.48
C ASP A 267 20.21 -19.24 3.75
N GLY A 268 19.29 -20.20 3.57
CA GLY A 268 18.67 -20.97 4.64
C GLY A 268 17.57 -20.23 5.41
N ARG A 269 17.11 -19.09 4.91
CA ARG A 269 16.00 -18.31 5.47
C ARG A 269 14.82 -18.28 4.50
N THR A 270 13.62 -18.48 5.04
CA THR A 270 12.37 -18.26 4.31
C THR A 270 12.11 -16.77 4.19
N VAL A 271 12.04 -16.28 2.96
CA VAL A 271 11.76 -14.88 2.65
C VAL A 271 10.66 -14.75 1.60
N TYR A 272 9.95 -13.63 1.61
CA TYR A 272 8.79 -13.39 0.77
C TYR A 272 9.09 -12.26 -0.21
N PRO A 273 9.14 -12.51 -1.53
CA PRO A 273 9.30 -11.46 -2.55
C PRO A 273 8.33 -10.30 -2.35
N ALA A 274 8.84 -9.06 -2.31
CA ALA A 274 8.09 -7.90 -1.85
C ALA A 274 6.93 -7.51 -2.78
N PHE A 275 7.06 -7.75 -4.09
CA PHE A 275 6.02 -7.41 -5.07
C PHE A 275 4.65 -8.02 -4.74
N GLN A 276 4.61 -9.21 -4.15
CA GLN A 276 3.35 -9.90 -3.83
C GLN A 276 2.61 -9.28 -2.62
N LEU A 277 3.31 -8.48 -1.81
CA LEU A 277 2.83 -7.88 -0.56
C LEU A 277 2.77 -6.34 -0.66
N LYS A 278 2.54 -5.82 -1.88
CA LYS A 278 2.37 -4.38 -2.15
C LYS A 278 1.11 -3.82 -1.50
N ASN A 279 0.00 -4.54 -1.69
CA ASN A 279 -1.33 -4.21 -1.23
C ASN A 279 -2.17 -5.49 -1.29
N PRO A 280 -3.38 -5.51 -0.72
CA PRO A 280 -4.03 -6.79 -0.49
C PRO A 280 -4.95 -7.23 -1.63
N THR A 281 -5.28 -6.32 -2.57
CA THR A 281 -5.73 -6.70 -3.91
C THR A 281 -4.66 -7.52 -4.63
N THR A 282 -3.39 -7.09 -4.54
CA THR A 282 -2.26 -7.87 -5.09
C THR A 282 -2.22 -9.24 -4.45
N ILE A 283 -2.40 -9.37 -3.14
CA ILE A 283 -2.40 -10.68 -2.48
C ILE A 283 -3.56 -11.57 -2.93
N LEU A 284 -4.76 -11.02 -3.09
CA LEU A 284 -5.90 -11.79 -3.61
C LEU A 284 -5.68 -12.22 -5.05
N ASP A 285 -5.17 -11.33 -5.90
CA ASP A 285 -4.83 -11.64 -7.28
C ASP A 285 -3.74 -12.72 -7.31
N MET A 286 -2.70 -12.58 -6.49
CA MET A 286 -1.65 -13.58 -6.33
C MET A 286 -2.21 -14.92 -5.89
N ARG A 287 -3.08 -14.98 -4.88
CA ARG A 287 -3.72 -16.22 -4.43
C ARG A 287 -4.53 -16.89 -5.54
N LYS A 288 -5.34 -16.12 -6.28
CA LYS A 288 -6.12 -16.62 -7.41
C LYS A 288 -5.20 -17.17 -8.51
N ILE A 289 -4.16 -16.42 -8.88
CA ILE A 289 -3.20 -16.79 -9.91
C ILE A 289 -2.41 -18.05 -9.50
N LEU A 290 -1.86 -18.07 -8.28
CA LEU A 290 -1.07 -19.18 -7.75
C LEU A 290 -1.89 -20.46 -7.53
N SER A 291 -3.18 -20.32 -7.23
CA SER A 291 -4.11 -21.45 -7.12
C SER A 291 -4.41 -22.07 -8.49
N ALA A 292 -4.55 -21.24 -9.52
CA ALA A 292 -4.77 -21.67 -10.89
C ALA A 292 -3.50 -22.19 -11.59
N MET A 293 -2.32 -21.87 -11.07
CA MET A 293 -1.03 -22.21 -11.67
C MET A 293 -0.61 -23.66 -11.37
N PRO A 294 -0.30 -24.47 -12.41
CA PRO A 294 0.18 -25.84 -12.23
C PRO A 294 1.54 -25.94 -11.50
N ILE A 295 2.46 -25.03 -11.81
CA ILE A 295 3.79 -24.98 -11.19
C ILE A 295 3.64 -24.73 -9.69
N ARG A 296 4.36 -25.52 -8.87
CA ARG A 296 4.35 -25.40 -7.40
C ARG A 296 5.68 -24.90 -6.83
N ALA A 297 6.77 -24.99 -7.58
CA ALA A 297 8.09 -24.56 -7.10
C ALA A 297 8.15 -23.03 -6.96
N SER A 298 8.44 -22.53 -5.74
CA SER A 298 8.40 -21.10 -5.42
C SER A 298 9.31 -20.24 -6.30
N TRP A 299 10.54 -20.70 -6.57
CA TRP A 299 11.47 -19.98 -7.43
C TRP A 299 10.99 -19.89 -8.88
N MET A 300 10.33 -20.93 -9.39
CA MET A 300 9.77 -20.91 -10.76
C MET A 300 8.53 -20.02 -10.84
N ARG A 301 7.68 -20.02 -9.81
CA ARG A 301 6.55 -19.08 -9.71
C ARG A 301 7.04 -17.64 -9.71
N LEU A 302 8.05 -17.34 -8.91
CA LEU A 302 8.68 -16.03 -8.87
C LEU A 302 9.24 -15.63 -10.24
N GLU A 303 9.98 -16.54 -10.88
CA GLU A 303 10.57 -16.30 -12.20
C GLU A 303 9.51 -16.02 -13.26
N TRP A 304 8.42 -16.79 -13.25
CA TRP A 304 7.31 -16.58 -14.17
C TRP A 304 6.75 -15.17 -14.07
N PHE A 305 6.47 -14.68 -12.85
CA PHE A 305 5.93 -13.33 -12.64
C PHE A 305 6.82 -12.20 -13.19
N LEU A 306 8.12 -12.46 -13.31
CA LEU A 306 9.14 -11.46 -13.62
C LEU A 306 9.80 -11.71 -14.99
N THR A 307 9.29 -12.66 -15.77
CA THR A 307 9.81 -12.97 -17.10
C THR A 307 8.81 -12.48 -18.15
N PRO A 308 9.26 -11.67 -19.13
CA PRO A 308 8.43 -11.23 -20.24
C PRO A 308 7.74 -12.39 -20.97
N ASP A 309 6.44 -12.26 -21.26
CA ASP A 309 5.67 -13.25 -21.99
C ASP A 309 5.13 -12.65 -23.31
N SER A 310 5.35 -13.36 -24.41
CA SER A 310 4.84 -12.95 -25.73
C SER A 310 3.31 -12.89 -25.81
N VAL A 311 2.60 -13.66 -24.99
CA VAL A 311 1.13 -13.63 -24.87
C VAL A 311 0.67 -12.33 -24.18
N MET A 312 1.56 -11.67 -23.45
CA MET A 312 1.31 -10.38 -22.78
C MET A 312 1.92 -9.18 -23.52
N ASP A 313 2.17 -9.34 -24.83
CA ASP A 313 2.82 -8.34 -25.69
C ASP A 313 4.26 -8.00 -25.27
N GLY A 314 4.94 -8.94 -24.60
CA GLY A 314 6.31 -8.74 -24.10
C GLY A 314 6.38 -8.09 -22.72
N ASP A 315 5.25 -7.82 -22.07
CA ASP A 315 5.22 -7.47 -20.64
C ASP A 315 5.42 -8.73 -19.78
N THR A 316 5.92 -8.53 -18.56
CA THR A 316 5.87 -9.56 -17.51
C THR A 316 4.46 -9.73 -16.96
N PRO A 317 4.10 -10.91 -16.41
CA PRO A 317 2.84 -11.09 -15.70
C PRO A 317 2.62 -10.08 -14.58
N TRP A 318 3.70 -9.66 -13.91
CA TRP A 318 3.62 -8.61 -12.89
C TRP A 318 3.26 -7.24 -13.48
N GLU A 319 3.88 -6.83 -14.58
CA GLU A 319 3.55 -5.56 -15.26
C GLU A 319 2.12 -5.56 -15.80
N ALA A 320 1.69 -6.67 -16.41
CA ALA A 320 0.31 -6.83 -16.86
C ALA A 320 -0.69 -6.76 -15.70
N LEU A 321 -0.37 -7.37 -14.56
CA LEU A 321 -1.20 -7.31 -13.35
C LEU A 321 -1.31 -5.87 -12.83
N ARG A 322 -0.20 -5.13 -12.79
CA ARG A 322 -0.16 -3.70 -12.42
C ARG A 322 -0.97 -2.81 -13.37
N ALA A 323 -0.99 -3.15 -14.66
CA ALA A 323 -1.79 -2.48 -15.67
C ALA A 323 -3.29 -2.84 -15.60
N GLY A 324 -3.70 -3.66 -14.62
CA GLY A 324 -5.09 -4.08 -14.42
C GLY A 324 -5.54 -5.20 -15.35
N ARG A 325 -4.64 -5.82 -16.13
CA ARG A 325 -4.94 -6.91 -17.07
C ARG A 325 -5.08 -8.27 -16.37
N ARG A 326 -5.89 -8.33 -15.31
CA ARG A 326 -5.99 -9.48 -14.38
C ARG A 326 -6.40 -10.78 -15.05
N ASP A 327 -7.44 -10.74 -15.89
CA ASP A 327 -7.97 -11.94 -16.56
C ASP A 327 -6.94 -12.55 -17.51
N ALA A 328 -6.22 -11.71 -18.26
CA ALA A 328 -5.14 -12.15 -19.16
C ALA A 328 -4.00 -12.84 -18.40
N VAL A 329 -3.60 -12.30 -17.24
CA VAL A 329 -2.58 -12.92 -16.38
C VAL A 329 -3.06 -14.27 -15.83
N LEU A 330 -4.33 -14.36 -15.42
CA LEU A 330 -4.91 -15.59 -14.89
C LEU A 330 -4.98 -16.70 -15.96
N ASP A 331 -5.38 -16.36 -17.19
CA ASP A 331 -5.42 -17.32 -18.30
C ASP A 331 -4.02 -17.77 -18.73
N CYS A 332 -3.05 -16.86 -18.70
CA CYS A 332 -1.65 -17.20 -18.91
C CYS A 332 -1.11 -18.14 -17.81
N ALA A 333 -1.46 -17.90 -16.55
CA ALA A 333 -1.03 -18.75 -15.43
C ALA A 333 -1.58 -20.18 -15.52
N ARG A 334 -2.81 -20.35 -16.02
CA ARG A 334 -3.45 -21.65 -16.24
C ARG A 334 -2.75 -22.49 -17.32
N SER A 335 -2.23 -21.83 -18.34
CA SER A 335 -1.57 -22.47 -19.49
C SER A 335 -0.08 -22.74 -19.26
N HIS A 336 0.54 -22.11 -18.24
CA HIS A 336 1.95 -22.26 -17.97
C HIS A 336 2.27 -23.54 -17.18
N GLY A 337 2.95 -24.49 -17.84
CA GLY A 337 3.27 -25.82 -17.31
C GLY A 337 2.48 -26.98 -17.95
N ALA A 338 1.78 -26.73 -19.07
CA ALA A 338 1.10 -27.75 -19.88
C ALA A 338 1.94 -28.30 -21.06
N GLU A 339 3.26 -28.08 -21.07
CA GLU A 339 4.20 -28.75 -21.99
C GLU A 339 5.30 -29.50 -21.25
#